data_AF-A0A6C0EPF4-F1
#
_entry.id   AF-A0A6C0EPF4-F1
#
_cell.length_a   1.000
_cell.length_b   1.000
_cell.length_c   1.000
_cell.angle_alpha   90.00
_cell.angle_beta   90.00
_cell.angle_gamma   90.00
#
_symmetry.space_group_name_H-M   'P 1'
#
loop_
_entity.id
_entity.type
_entity.pdbx_description
1 polymer ?
#
loop_
_entity_poly.entity_id
_entity_poly.type
_entity_poly.pdbx_seq_one_letter_code
_entity_poly.pdbx_strand_id
1 'polypeptide(L)'
;MFPVPTILMVSMAGLALLSVIVLVSTGSIVSLLVNLLLVGLLGFVLFKMGVFTIKFNNGELDIGFYEKAPAPAEAIAITAQSLEKKEVFFVSGNDYTYDDAPAVCAAYGGDLATYDQVNDAYSAGGEWCGYGWTQGGMALFPTQQATWELLQQEADATKRTACGRPGVNGGYFNPSNKFGVNCYGAKPGNKSMKFPLPIPGTDGASFNKMVDKYKSMLSRMTVDAFNRTGWSEWNSAPATISKLKKDM
;
A
#
# COMPACT_ATOMS: atom_id res chain seq x y z
N MET A 1 3.81 -9.65 -11.07
CA MET A 1 2.37 -9.99 -11.22
C MET A 1 1.95 -9.51 -12.60
N PHE A 2 1.50 -10.38 -13.51
CA PHE A 2 1.05 -9.91 -14.82
C PHE A 2 -0.20 -9.05 -14.65
N PRO A 3 -0.38 -7.96 -15.42
CA PRO A 3 -1.61 -7.20 -15.34
C PRO A 3 -2.79 -8.12 -15.67
N VAL A 4 -3.88 -7.99 -14.90
CA VAL A 4 -5.12 -8.78 -15.05
C VAL A 4 -5.59 -8.92 -16.51
N PRO A 5 -5.55 -7.87 -17.38
CA PRO A 5 -5.89 -8.04 -18.80
C PRO A 5 -4.98 -9.03 -19.54
N THR A 6 -3.69 -9.09 -19.21
CA THR A 6 -2.76 -10.08 -19.77
C THR A 6 -3.09 -11.48 -19.29
N ILE A 7 -3.43 -11.64 -18.00
CA ILE A 7 -3.85 -12.95 -17.45
C ILE A 7 -5.10 -13.46 -18.16
N LEU A 8 -6.08 -12.59 -18.41
CA LEU A 8 -7.33 -12.94 -19.08
C LEU A 8 -7.15 -13.24 -20.57
N MET A 9 -6.36 -12.44 -21.30
CA MET A 9 -6.05 -12.75 -22.70
C MET A 9 -5.32 -14.10 -22.83
N VAL A 10 -4.34 -14.36 -21.96
CA VAL A 10 -3.62 -15.63 -21.93
C VAL A 10 -4.55 -16.78 -21.55
N SER A 11 -5.50 -16.56 -20.63
CA SER A 11 -6.50 -17.56 -20.24
C SER A 11 -7.49 -17.87 -21.37
N MET A 12 -7.98 -16.86 -22.09
CA MET A 12 -8.86 -17.06 -23.24
C MET A 12 -8.15 -17.78 -24.41
N ALA A 13 -6.91 -17.41 -24.70
CA ALA A 13 -6.09 -18.10 -25.69
C ALA A 13 -5.82 -19.55 -25.28
N GLY A 14 -5.55 -19.79 -23.99
CA GLY A 14 -5.38 -21.12 -23.42
C GLY A 14 -6.63 -21.99 -23.52
N LEU A 15 -7.80 -21.43 -23.22
CA LEU A 15 -9.09 -22.13 -23.34
C LEU A 15 -9.42 -22.47 -24.79
N ALA A 16 -9.21 -21.54 -25.73
CA ALA A 16 -9.42 -21.79 -27.15
C ALA A 16 -8.50 -22.90 -27.67
N LEU A 17 -7.23 -22.88 -27.28
CA LEU A 17 -6.27 -23.94 -27.62
C LEU A 17 -6.69 -25.29 -27.04
N LEU A 18 -7.18 -25.31 -25.80
CA LEU A 18 -7.61 -26.53 -25.12
C LEU A 18 -8.85 -27.15 -25.79
N SER A 19 -9.80 -26.33 -26.24
CA SER A 19 -10.96 -26.80 -27.01
C SER A 19 -10.57 -27.40 -28.37
N VAL A 20 -9.58 -26.82 -29.06
CA VAL A 20 -9.02 -27.38 -30.30
C VAL A 20 -8.32 -28.72 -30.04
N ILE A 21 -7.53 -28.81 -28.97
CA ILE A 21 -6.84 -30.05 -28.58
C ILE A 21 -7.85 -31.16 -28.26
N VAL A 22 -8.94 -30.86 -27.53
CA VAL A 22 -9.99 -31.85 -27.22
C VAL A 22 -10.67 -32.34 -28.49
N LEU A 23 -10.95 -31.45 -29.45
CA LEU A 23 -11.55 -31.83 -30.73
C LEU A 23 -10.62 -32.74 -31.57
N VAL A 24 -9.34 -32.37 -31.68
CA VAL A 24 -8.35 -33.14 -32.47
C VAL A 24 -8.03 -34.49 -31.82
N SER A 25 -7.93 -34.55 -30.49
CA SER A 25 -7.55 -35.77 -29.76
C SER A 25 -8.68 -36.79 -29.64
N THR A 26 -9.92 -36.33 -29.43
CA THR A 26 -11.06 -37.23 -29.22
C THR A 26 -11.86 -37.49 -30.50
N GLY A 27 -11.76 -36.62 -31.51
CA GLY A 27 -12.57 -36.69 -32.74
C GLY A 27 -14.09 -36.61 -32.51
N SER A 28 -14.52 -36.36 -31.26
CA SER A 28 -15.89 -36.46 -30.83
C SER A 28 -16.49 -35.07 -30.65
N ILE A 29 -17.50 -34.77 -31.47
CA ILE A 29 -18.27 -33.54 -31.37
C ILE A 29 -18.96 -33.45 -30.01
N VAL A 30 -19.33 -34.58 -29.41
CA VAL A 30 -19.94 -34.64 -28.07
C VAL A 30 -18.97 -34.11 -27.01
N SER A 31 -17.69 -34.48 -27.08
CA SER A 31 -16.66 -34.01 -26.14
C SER A 31 -16.39 -32.51 -26.27
N LEU A 32 -16.45 -31.97 -27.49
CA LEU A 32 -16.35 -30.53 -27.73
C LEU A 32 -17.53 -29.77 -27.10
N LEU A 33 -18.76 -30.27 -27.28
CA LEU A 33 -19.96 -29.65 -26.72
C LEU A 33 -19.93 -29.63 -25.18
N VAL A 34 -19.50 -30.73 -24.55
CA VAL A 34 -19.35 -30.80 -23.09
C VAL A 34 -18.30 -29.82 -22.58
N ASN A 35 -17.17 -29.69 -23.28
CA ASN A 35 -16.11 -28.74 -22.92
C ASN A 35 -16.61 -27.28 -23.02
N LEU A 36 -17.30 -26.92 -24.10
CA LEU A 36 -17.89 -25.59 -24.27
C LEU A 36 -18.94 -25.27 -23.20
N LEU A 37 -19.75 -26.27 -22.82
CA LEU A 37 -20.73 -26.12 -21.76
C LEU A 37 -20.07 -25.88 -20.39
N LEU A 38 -18.97 -26.57 -20.09
CA LEU A 38 -18.21 -26.38 -18.84
C LEU A 38 -17.56 -24.99 -18.78
N VAL A 39 -16.96 -24.53 -19.88
CA VAL A 39 -16.38 -23.18 -19.99
C VAL A 39 -17.46 -22.10 -19.85
N GLY A 40 -18.62 -22.30 -20.50
CA GLY A 40 -19.77 -21.42 -20.37
C GLY A 40 -20.30 -21.35 -18.94
N LEU A 41 -20.36 -22.48 -18.24
CA LEU A 41 -20.81 -22.55 -16.84
C LEU A 41 -19.82 -21.85 -15.90
N LEU A 42 -18.51 -22.05 -16.11
CA LEU A 42 -17.47 -21.33 -15.37
C LEU A 42 -17.58 -19.81 -15.59
N GLY A 43 -17.75 -19.38 -16.84
CA GLY A 43 -17.99 -17.98 -17.19
C GLY A 43 -19.26 -17.43 -16.52
N PHE A 44 -20.35 -18.18 -16.50
CA PHE A 44 -21.59 -17.78 -15.82
C PHE A 44 -21.41 -17.62 -14.31
N VAL A 45 -20.66 -18.51 -13.66
CA VAL A 45 -20.32 -18.39 -12.22
C VAL A 45 -19.50 -17.12 -11.98
N LEU A 46 -18.49 -16.86 -12.80
CA LEU A 46 -17.66 -15.67 -12.69
C LEU A 46 -18.46 -14.37 -12.94
N PHE A 47 -19.46 -14.40 -13.84
CA PHE A 47 -20.40 -13.29 -14.06
C PHE A 47 -21.24 -13.03 -12.80
N LYS A 48 -21.76 -14.08 -12.17
CA LYS A 48 -22.55 -13.99 -10.93
C LYS A 48 -21.72 -13.52 -9.74
N MET A 49 -20.45 -13.89 -9.70
CA MET A 49 -19.48 -13.35 -8.74
C MET A 49 -19.06 -11.91 -9.05
N GLY A 50 -19.54 -11.36 -10.17
CA GLY A 50 -19.34 -9.97 -10.59
C GLY A 50 -18.02 -9.72 -11.31
N VAL A 51 -17.13 -10.71 -11.46
CA VAL A 51 -15.71 -10.57 -11.88
C VAL A 51 -15.55 -9.85 -13.23
N PHE A 52 -16.56 -9.95 -14.09
CA PHE A 52 -16.62 -9.23 -15.35
C PHE A 52 -18.03 -8.67 -15.58
N THR A 53 -18.10 -7.51 -16.24
CA THR A 53 -19.32 -6.85 -16.67
C THR A 53 -19.34 -6.77 -18.18
N ILE A 54 -20.45 -7.16 -18.79
CA ILE A 54 -20.64 -7.07 -20.25
C ILE A 54 -21.69 -6.01 -20.49
N LYS A 55 -21.31 -4.90 -21.13
CA LYS A 55 -22.22 -3.85 -21.57
C LYS A 55 -22.18 -3.77 -23.10
N PHE A 56 -23.34 -3.84 -23.73
CA PHE A 56 -23.49 -3.63 -25.17
C PHE A 56 -24.18 -2.29 -25.40
N ASN A 57 -23.45 -1.32 -25.94
CA ASN A 57 -24.00 -0.02 -26.32
C ASN A 57 -23.63 0.27 -27.78
N ASN A 58 -24.63 0.63 -28.60
CA ASN A 58 -24.47 1.10 -29.98
C ASN A 58 -23.59 0.23 -30.91
N GLY A 59 -23.65 -1.10 -30.75
CA GLY A 59 -22.90 -2.05 -31.59
C GLY A 59 -21.46 -2.30 -31.16
N GLU A 60 -21.01 -1.71 -30.05
CA GLU A 60 -19.69 -1.93 -29.45
C GLU A 60 -19.82 -2.77 -28.17
N LEU A 61 -18.98 -3.80 -28.06
CA LEU A 61 -18.92 -4.71 -26.91
C LEU A 61 -17.92 -4.15 -25.89
N ASP A 62 -18.43 -3.57 -24.81
CA ASP A 62 -17.63 -3.07 -23.68
C ASP A 62 -17.56 -4.13 -22.58
N ILE A 63 -16.38 -4.72 -22.40
CA ILE A 63 -16.10 -5.73 -21.37
C ILE A 63 -15.35 -5.03 -20.24
N GLY A 64 -16.09 -4.56 -19.23
CA GLY A 64 -15.53 -3.92 -18.04
C GLY A 64 -15.17 -4.96 -16.99
N PHE A 65 -13.96 -4.91 -16.43
CA PHE A 65 -13.54 -5.73 -15.29
C PHE A 65 -13.52 -4.87 -14.04
N TYR A 66 -14.06 -5.34 -12.90
CA TYR A 66 -13.95 -4.53 -11.68
C TYR A 66 -12.53 -4.58 -11.13
N GLU A 67 -12.02 -3.40 -10.81
CA GLU A 67 -11.38 -3.14 -9.54
C GLU A 67 -12.43 -2.30 -8.79
N LYS A 68 -13.02 -2.84 -7.71
CA LYS A 68 -14.03 -2.08 -6.96
C LYS A 68 -13.29 -1.00 -6.16
N ALA A 69 -13.01 0.13 -6.81
CA ALA A 69 -12.76 1.37 -6.09
C ALA A 69 -13.99 1.65 -5.21
N PRO A 70 -13.82 2.05 -3.94
CA PRO A 70 -14.94 2.47 -3.11
C PRO A 70 -15.70 3.60 -3.83
N ALA A 71 -17.03 3.60 -3.69
CA ALA A 71 -17.90 4.58 -4.31
C ALA A 71 -17.35 6.01 -4.10
N PRO A 72 -17.39 6.91 -5.11
CA PRO A 72 -17.03 8.29 -4.90
C PRO A 72 -17.88 8.83 -3.75
N ALA A 73 -17.25 9.19 -2.65
CA ALA A 73 -17.90 10.00 -1.63
C ALA A 73 -18.46 11.25 -2.34
N GLU A 74 -19.69 11.63 -2.00
CA GLU A 74 -20.36 12.81 -2.53
C GLU A 74 -19.38 14.00 -2.55
N ALA A 75 -19.34 14.72 -3.66
CA ALA A 75 -18.47 15.87 -3.85
C ALA A 75 -18.81 16.95 -2.81
N ILE A 76 -18.11 16.94 -1.69
CA ILE A 76 -18.07 18.06 -0.77
C ILE A 76 -17.38 19.19 -1.53
N ALA A 77 -18.07 20.31 -1.69
CA ALA A 77 -17.49 21.52 -2.25
C ALA A 77 -16.28 21.92 -1.39
N ILE A 78 -15.09 21.63 -1.92
CA ILE A 78 -13.82 21.93 -1.26
C ILE A 78 -13.58 23.43 -1.44
N THR A 79 -13.98 24.23 -0.45
CA THR A 79 -13.34 25.52 -0.23
C THR A 79 -11.85 25.26 -0.03
N ALA A 80 -11.01 25.98 -0.78
CA ALA A 80 -9.55 25.87 -0.76
C ALA A 80 -8.96 26.12 0.64
N GLN A 81 -8.98 25.09 1.48
CA GLN A 81 -8.00 24.86 2.53
C GLN A 81 -6.94 23.94 1.92
N SER A 82 -5.68 24.26 2.17
CA SER A 82 -4.51 23.50 1.75
C SER A 82 -4.77 21.99 1.84
N LEU A 83 -4.78 21.30 0.70
CA LEU A 83 -4.71 19.85 0.63
C LEU A 83 -3.38 19.41 1.25
N GLU A 84 -3.31 19.29 2.57
CA GLU A 84 -2.20 18.59 3.23
C GLU A 84 -2.28 17.13 2.81
N LYS A 85 -1.46 16.77 1.81
CA LYS A 85 -1.43 15.43 1.23
C LYS A 85 -0.87 14.47 2.28
N LYS A 86 -1.64 13.44 2.60
CA LYS A 86 -1.25 12.41 3.58
C LYS A 86 -0.16 11.52 2.99
N GLU A 87 0.81 11.14 3.83
CA GLU A 87 1.89 10.22 3.47
C GLU A 87 2.21 9.28 4.63
N VAL A 88 2.97 8.22 4.32
CA VAL A 88 3.58 7.39 5.36
C VAL A 88 4.83 8.08 5.88
N PHE A 89 4.95 8.16 7.21
CA PHE A 89 6.15 8.58 7.90
C PHE A 89 6.51 7.58 9.00
N PHE A 90 7.80 7.42 9.25
CA PHE A 90 8.32 6.48 10.23
C PHE A 90 8.72 7.21 11.51
N VAL A 91 8.13 6.83 12.63
CA VAL A 91 8.54 7.24 13.97
C VAL A 91 9.56 6.22 14.45
N SER A 92 10.82 6.63 14.56
CA SER A 92 11.93 5.73 14.90
C SER A 92 12.03 5.46 16.40
N GLY A 93 12.87 4.49 16.75
CA GLY A 93 13.01 3.94 18.10
C GLY A 93 12.62 2.47 18.17
N ASN A 94 12.79 1.85 19.34
CA ASN A 94 12.38 0.47 19.63
C ASN A 94 11.67 0.44 20.98
N ASP A 95 10.72 1.36 21.16
CA ASP A 95 10.13 1.68 22.46
C ASP A 95 8.64 1.40 22.54
N TYR A 96 7.99 1.15 21.40
CA TYR A 96 6.53 1.08 21.27
C TYR A 96 6.09 -0.35 21.00
N THR A 97 5.12 -0.83 21.78
CA THR A 97 4.40 -2.08 21.52
C THR A 97 3.35 -1.89 20.43
N TYR A 98 2.77 -2.98 19.93
CA TYR A 98 1.69 -2.87 18.94
C TYR A 98 0.49 -2.10 19.49
N ASP A 99 0.19 -2.25 20.77
CA ASP A 99 -0.92 -1.54 21.44
C ASP A 99 -0.62 -0.03 21.60
N ASP A 100 0.65 0.35 21.70
CA ASP A 100 1.08 1.75 21.75
C ASP A 100 0.98 2.42 20.37
N ALA A 101 1.19 1.67 19.29
CA ALA A 101 1.41 2.18 17.94
C ALA A 101 0.28 3.09 17.41
N PRO A 102 -1.03 2.76 17.56
CA PRO A 102 -2.11 3.66 17.17
C PRO A 102 -2.08 4.98 17.94
N ALA A 103 -1.73 4.97 19.22
CA ALA A 103 -1.67 6.17 20.05
C ALA A 103 -0.46 7.07 19.67
N VAL A 104 0.66 6.45 19.28
CA VAL A 104 1.82 7.15 18.73
C VAL A 104 1.45 7.90 17.45
N CYS A 105 0.83 7.24 16.49
CA CYS A 105 0.42 7.88 15.24
C CYS A 105 -0.64 8.96 15.46
N ALA A 106 -1.60 8.70 16.34
CA ALA A 106 -2.60 9.69 16.70
C ALA A 106 -1.94 10.93 17.32
N ALA A 107 -0.91 10.82 18.15
CA ALA A 107 -0.20 11.98 18.68
C ALA A 107 0.39 12.90 17.59
N TYR A 108 0.72 12.33 16.41
CA TYR A 108 1.14 13.07 15.21
C TYR A 108 -0.02 13.44 14.26
N GLY A 109 -1.27 13.21 14.66
CA GLY A 109 -2.46 13.47 13.84
C GLY A 109 -2.65 12.51 12.67
N GLY A 110 -1.99 11.35 12.73
CA GLY A 110 -2.09 10.30 11.74
C GLY A 110 -2.73 9.03 12.29
N ASP A 111 -2.94 8.09 11.39
CA ASP A 111 -3.37 6.72 11.66
C ASP A 111 -2.17 5.78 11.67
N LEU A 112 -2.30 4.61 12.29
CA LEU A 112 -1.36 3.52 12.02
C LEU A 112 -1.44 3.16 10.53
N ALA A 113 -0.31 3.11 9.83
CA ALA A 113 -0.28 2.87 8.39
C ALA A 113 -0.76 1.45 8.06
N THR A 114 -1.42 1.29 6.91
CA THR A 114 -1.79 -0.03 6.35
C THR A 114 -0.60 -0.66 5.62
N TYR A 115 -0.68 -1.98 5.36
CA TYR A 115 0.28 -2.66 4.47
C TYR A 115 0.38 -1.97 3.11
N ASP A 116 -0.78 -1.70 2.48
CA ASP A 116 -0.84 -1.08 1.15
C ASP A 116 -0.18 0.30 1.15
N GLN A 117 -0.40 1.11 2.20
CA GLN A 117 0.24 2.42 2.33
C GLN A 117 1.77 2.33 2.46
N VAL A 118 2.28 1.35 3.20
CA VAL A 118 3.73 1.11 3.30
C VAL A 118 4.29 0.61 1.96
N ASN A 119 3.53 -0.21 1.23
CA ASN A 119 3.91 -0.67 -0.11
C ASN A 119 3.89 0.46 -1.16
N ASP A 120 2.92 1.37 -1.07
CA ASP A 120 2.87 2.58 -1.89
C ASP A 120 4.05 3.50 -1.58
N ALA A 121 4.39 3.65 -0.29
CA ALA A 121 5.56 4.41 0.13
C ALA A 121 6.85 3.80 -0.45
N TYR A 122 7.01 2.46 -0.42
CA TYR A 122 8.10 1.77 -1.09
C TYR A 122 8.14 2.07 -2.60
N SER A 123 6.99 1.96 -3.27
CA SER A 123 6.87 2.22 -4.72
C SER A 123 7.20 3.67 -5.08
N ALA A 124 6.98 4.59 -4.16
CA ALA A 124 7.34 6.00 -4.26
C ALA A 124 8.79 6.30 -3.80
N GLY A 125 9.61 5.29 -3.51
CA GLY A 125 11.03 5.45 -3.15
C GLY A 125 11.31 5.52 -1.65
N GLY A 126 10.33 5.20 -0.80
CA GLY A 126 10.48 5.21 0.65
C GLY A 126 11.48 4.17 1.14
N GLU A 127 12.32 4.54 2.11
CA GLU A 127 13.26 3.66 2.82
C GLU A 127 13.68 4.24 4.17
N TRP A 128 13.55 3.47 5.24
CA TRP A 128 13.97 3.88 6.59
C TRP A 128 14.70 2.79 7.40
N CYS A 129 14.85 1.58 6.84
CA CYS A 129 15.70 0.52 7.41
C CYS A 129 15.43 0.15 8.88
N GLY A 130 14.21 0.32 9.38
CA GLY A 130 13.87 0.06 10.78
C GLY A 130 12.44 -0.46 10.93
N TYR A 131 12.24 -1.51 11.73
CA TYR A 131 10.93 -2.10 11.95
C TYR A 131 9.95 -1.07 12.52
N GLY A 132 8.83 -0.88 11.82
CA GLY A 132 7.74 -0.02 12.26
C GLY A 132 6.43 -0.80 12.36
N TRP A 133 5.77 -0.74 13.51
CA TRP A 133 4.42 -1.28 13.65
C TRP A 133 3.51 -0.71 12.57
N THR A 134 2.76 -1.60 11.93
CA THR A 134 1.84 -1.40 10.80
C THR A 134 0.56 -2.14 11.13
N GLN A 135 -0.59 -1.69 10.60
CA GLN A 135 -1.89 -2.32 10.87
C GLN A 135 -1.86 -3.83 10.60
N GLY A 136 -2.65 -4.57 11.38
CA GLY A 136 -2.73 -6.02 11.27
C GLY A 136 -1.65 -6.76 12.06
N GLY A 137 -0.96 -6.11 13.00
CA GLY A 137 0.03 -6.78 13.85
C GLY A 137 1.36 -7.08 13.15
N MET A 138 1.66 -6.35 12.08
CA MET A 138 2.91 -6.48 11.34
C MET A 138 3.88 -5.38 11.75
N ALA A 139 5.18 -5.68 11.74
CA ALA A 139 6.21 -4.64 11.77
C ALA A 139 6.96 -4.68 10.43
N LEU A 140 6.87 -3.59 9.67
CA LEU A 140 7.35 -3.51 8.29
C LEU A 140 8.32 -2.36 8.08
N PHE A 141 9.20 -2.51 7.09
CA PHE A 141 10.05 -1.42 6.60
C PHE A 141 10.44 -1.62 5.13
N PRO A 142 10.43 -0.58 4.31
CA PRO A 142 10.81 -0.65 2.91
C PRO A 142 12.32 -0.41 2.72
N THR A 143 12.87 -1.08 1.71
CA THR A 143 14.29 -0.97 1.30
C THR A 143 14.39 -0.90 -0.21
N GLN A 144 15.03 0.17 -0.72
CA GLN A 144 15.25 0.35 -2.15
C GLN A 144 16.37 -0.55 -2.69
N GLN A 145 16.24 -0.97 -3.95
CA GLN A 145 17.23 -1.82 -4.64
C GLN A 145 18.62 -1.17 -4.64
N ALA A 146 18.69 0.12 -4.98
CA ALA A 146 19.96 0.85 -5.02
C ALA A 146 20.68 0.87 -3.65
N THR A 147 19.93 1.08 -2.57
CA THR A 147 20.47 1.02 -1.21
C THR A 147 20.99 -0.36 -0.88
N TRP A 148 20.25 -1.41 -1.22
CA TRP A 148 20.68 -2.77 -0.97
C TRP A 148 21.97 -3.12 -1.73
N GLU A 149 22.11 -2.70 -2.99
CA GLU A 149 23.30 -2.92 -3.82
C GLU A 149 24.53 -2.22 -3.23
N LEU A 150 24.38 -0.99 -2.75
CA LEU A 150 25.45 -0.27 -2.06
C LEU A 150 25.88 -1.01 -0.79
N LEU A 151 24.91 -1.49 0.01
CA LEU A 151 25.22 -2.25 1.22
C LEU A 151 25.96 -3.56 0.92
N GLN A 152 25.78 -4.19 -0.25
CA GLN A 152 26.52 -5.40 -0.59
C GLN A 152 28.03 -5.18 -0.82
N GLN A 153 28.46 -3.94 -1.02
CA GLN A 153 29.86 -3.57 -1.20
C GLN A 153 30.60 -3.41 0.14
N GLU A 154 29.89 -3.40 1.26
CA GLU A 154 30.48 -3.31 2.59
C GLU A 154 31.30 -4.55 2.92
N ALA A 155 32.50 -4.35 3.47
CA ALA A 155 33.36 -5.43 3.95
C ALA A 155 32.77 -6.15 5.17
N ASP A 156 32.00 -5.43 6.00
CA ASP A 156 31.34 -5.96 7.18
C ASP A 156 30.01 -6.61 6.83
N ALA A 157 29.91 -7.93 7.08
CA ALA A 157 28.70 -8.71 6.84
C ALA A 157 27.46 -8.18 7.59
N THR A 158 27.63 -7.52 8.73
CA THR A 158 26.53 -6.91 9.50
C THR A 158 25.94 -5.71 8.76
N LYS A 159 26.79 -4.89 8.15
CA LYS A 159 26.34 -3.73 7.37
C LYS A 159 25.63 -4.16 6.09
N ARG A 160 26.07 -5.26 5.47
CA ARG A 160 25.44 -5.84 4.26
C ARG A 160 23.97 -6.23 4.47
N THR A 161 23.58 -6.54 5.70
CA THR A 161 22.23 -7.01 6.05
C THR A 161 21.42 -5.99 6.87
N ALA A 162 22.01 -4.85 7.21
CA ALA A 162 21.44 -3.85 8.12
C ALA A 162 20.07 -3.30 7.68
N CYS A 163 19.79 -3.29 6.37
CA CYS A 163 18.53 -2.81 5.81
C CYS A 163 17.73 -3.93 5.12
N GLY A 164 17.91 -5.20 5.49
CA GLY A 164 17.14 -6.31 4.91
C GLY A 164 17.39 -6.51 3.40
N ARG A 165 16.35 -6.92 2.66
CA ARG A 165 16.37 -7.19 1.21
C ARG A 165 15.60 -6.10 0.46
N PRO A 166 15.77 -5.94 -0.87
CA PRO A 166 14.94 -5.03 -1.65
C PRO A 166 13.45 -5.38 -1.50
N GLY A 167 12.61 -4.35 -1.31
CA GLY A 167 11.16 -4.50 -1.09
C GLY A 167 10.69 -4.09 0.30
N VAL A 168 9.45 -4.44 0.62
CA VAL A 168 8.87 -4.29 1.98
C VAL A 168 9.26 -5.52 2.81
N ASN A 169 10.12 -5.31 3.81
CA ASN A 169 10.61 -6.34 4.73
C ASN A 169 9.74 -6.39 5.99
N GLY A 170 9.87 -7.49 6.73
CA GLY A 170 9.22 -7.71 8.01
C GLY A 170 8.11 -8.75 7.94
N GLY A 171 7.14 -8.64 8.84
CA GLY A 171 6.05 -9.61 8.96
C GLY A 171 5.33 -9.49 10.29
N TYR A 172 4.67 -10.56 10.70
CA TYR A 172 3.97 -10.63 11.99
C TYR A 172 4.96 -10.83 13.14
N PHE A 173 4.74 -10.10 14.23
CA PHE A 173 5.55 -10.21 15.44
C PHE A 173 4.65 -10.32 16.67
N ASN A 174 5.23 -10.74 17.80
CA ASN A 174 4.53 -10.71 19.07
C ASN A 174 4.14 -9.25 19.40
N PRO A 175 2.86 -8.94 19.70
CA PRO A 175 2.41 -7.58 20.03
C PRO A 175 3.18 -6.90 21.18
N SER A 176 3.80 -7.69 22.07
CA SER A 176 4.61 -7.21 23.18
C SER A 176 6.03 -6.76 22.78
N ASN A 177 6.48 -7.07 21.56
CA ASN A 177 7.76 -6.60 21.06
C ASN A 177 7.77 -5.08 20.95
N LYS A 178 8.96 -4.48 21.01
CA LYS A 178 9.10 -3.03 20.87
C LYS A 178 9.82 -2.66 19.59
N PHE A 179 9.19 -1.81 18.80
CA PHE A 179 9.67 -1.33 17.51
C PHE A 179 9.37 0.17 17.36
N GLY A 180 9.72 0.74 16.20
CA GLY A 180 9.21 2.03 15.76
C GLY A 180 7.77 1.91 15.30
N VAL A 181 7.24 2.96 14.65
CA VAL A 181 5.85 2.97 14.16
C VAL A 181 5.76 3.57 12.77
N ASN A 182 5.08 2.89 11.85
CA ASN A 182 4.72 3.44 10.55
C ASN A 182 3.36 4.15 10.68
N CYS A 183 3.36 5.46 10.52
CA CYS A 183 2.15 6.27 10.62
C CYS A 183 1.75 6.82 9.25
N TYR A 184 0.46 7.03 9.03
CA TYR A 184 -0.09 7.62 7.83
C TYR A 184 -0.88 8.88 8.17
N GLY A 185 -0.48 10.03 7.64
CA GLY A 185 -1.13 11.30 7.97
C GLY A 185 -0.49 12.48 7.27
N ALA A 186 -1.02 13.67 7.56
CA ALA A 186 -0.32 14.90 7.22
C ALA A 186 0.95 14.96 8.06
N LYS A 187 2.10 15.13 7.41
CA LYS A 187 3.39 15.22 8.09
C LYS A 187 3.32 16.35 9.14
N PRO A 188 3.89 16.19 10.35
CA PRO A 188 3.78 17.19 11.40
C PRO A 188 4.44 18.51 11.00
N GLY A 189 3.63 19.45 10.55
CA GLY A 189 4.00 20.82 10.22
C GLY A 189 3.05 21.79 10.91
N ASN A 190 2.97 21.73 12.25
CA ASN A 190 2.13 22.59 13.10
C ASN A 190 0.72 22.86 12.54
N LYS A 191 -0.28 22.08 12.99
CA LYS A 191 -1.59 22.61 13.44
C LYS A 191 -2.56 21.51 13.88
N SER A 192 -3.47 21.94 14.75
CA SER A 192 -4.60 21.26 15.38
C SER A 192 -5.19 20.08 14.59
N MET A 193 -4.86 18.87 15.04
CA MET A 193 -5.30 17.61 14.44
C MET A 193 -6.50 17.00 15.18
N LYS A 194 -7.41 16.40 14.41
CA LYS A 194 -8.50 15.56 14.90
C LYS A 194 -8.02 14.11 14.90
N PHE A 195 -8.04 13.46 16.06
CA PHE A 195 -7.49 12.11 16.24
C PHE A 195 -8.41 11.05 15.64
N PRO A 196 -7.82 10.03 14.98
CA PRO A 196 -8.60 8.89 14.53
C PRO A 196 -9.12 8.08 15.70
N LEU A 197 -10.21 7.36 15.44
CA LEU A 197 -10.85 6.52 16.44
C LEU A 197 -9.95 5.34 16.81
N PRO A 198 -9.99 4.88 18.07
CA PRO A 198 -9.30 3.68 18.48
C PRO A 198 -9.72 2.48 17.60
N ILE A 199 -8.82 1.50 17.47
CA ILE A 199 -9.13 0.24 16.79
C ILE A 199 -10.41 -0.36 17.43
N PRO A 200 -11.34 -0.93 16.63
CA PRO A 200 -12.50 -1.61 17.19
C PRO A 200 -12.11 -2.65 18.24
N GLY A 201 -12.59 -2.49 19.48
CA GLY A 201 -12.25 -3.35 20.62
C GLY A 201 -11.31 -2.76 21.67
N THR A 202 -10.77 -1.55 21.44
CA THR A 202 -9.92 -0.85 22.42
C THR A 202 -10.74 0.11 23.29
N ASP A 203 -10.42 0.21 24.58
CA ASP A 203 -11.00 1.20 25.49
C ASP A 203 -10.61 2.63 25.07
N GLY A 204 -11.61 3.43 24.69
CA GLY A 204 -11.42 4.81 24.24
C GLY A 204 -10.83 5.74 25.30
N ALA A 205 -11.12 5.53 26.59
CA ALA A 205 -10.58 6.36 27.66
C ALA A 205 -9.07 6.09 27.86
N SER A 206 -8.68 4.82 27.92
CA SER A 206 -7.28 4.41 27.98
C SER A 206 -6.49 4.85 26.74
N PHE A 207 -7.09 4.75 25.55
CA PHE A 207 -6.50 5.25 24.30
C PHE A 207 -6.20 6.75 24.36
N ASN A 208 -7.19 7.57 24.74
CA ASN A 208 -7.01 9.02 24.83
C ASN A 208 -5.91 9.41 25.84
N LYS A 209 -5.83 8.71 26.97
CA LYS A 209 -4.77 8.91 27.97
C LYS A 209 -3.38 8.60 27.41
N MET A 210 -3.25 7.55 26.60
CA MET A 210 -1.99 7.21 25.92
C MET A 210 -1.62 8.25 24.86
N VAL A 211 -2.59 8.72 24.08
CA VAL A 211 -2.38 9.80 23.11
C VAL A 211 -1.85 11.06 23.80
N ASP A 212 -2.44 11.49 24.92
CA ASP A 212 -2.01 12.69 25.65
C ASP A 212 -0.61 12.53 26.26
N LYS A 213 -0.27 11.31 26.72
CA LYS A 213 1.10 10.97 27.14
C LYS A 213 2.08 11.17 25.98
N TYR A 214 1.82 10.62 24.80
CA TYR A 214 2.73 10.75 23.64
C TYR A 214 2.82 12.19 23.12
N LYS A 215 1.72 12.96 23.14
CA LYS A 215 1.75 14.40 22.83
C LYS A 215 2.78 15.16 23.66
N SER A 216 2.86 14.87 24.96
CA SER A 216 3.84 15.50 25.86
C SER A 216 5.30 15.09 25.57
N MET A 217 5.50 14.04 24.77
CA MET A 217 6.80 13.46 24.42
C MET A 217 7.23 13.77 22.99
N LEU A 218 6.37 14.36 22.15
CA LEU A 218 6.63 14.58 20.71
C LEU A 218 7.95 15.31 20.42
N SER A 219 8.35 16.26 21.27
CA SER A 219 9.61 16.99 21.12
C SER A 219 10.87 16.13 21.25
N ARG A 220 10.74 14.94 21.82
CA ARG A 220 11.83 13.98 22.04
C ARG A 220 11.76 12.78 21.09
N MET A 221 10.69 12.68 20.30
CA MET A 221 10.47 11.57 19.37
C MET A 221 10.99 11.95 17.99
N THR A 222 11.81 11.07 17.41
CA THR A 222 12.42 11.31 16.09
C THR A 222 11.52 10.73 15.01
N VAL A 223 11.21 11.55 14.00
CA VAL A 223 10.58 11.09 12.75
C VAL A 223 11.67 11.04 11.70
N ASP A 224 11.86 9.87 11.10
CA ASP A 224 12.89 9.67 10.09
C ASP A 224 12.47 10.23 8.72
N ALA A 225 13.46 10.49 7.87
CA ALA A 225 13.22 10.95 6.51
C ALA A 225 12.51 9.86 5.68
N PHE A 226 11.77 10.29 4.66
CA PHE A 226 11.06 9.39 3.74
C PHE A 226 12.04 8.46 3.01
N ASN A 227 13.19 9.00 2.60
CA ASN A 227 14.29 8.25 2.02
C ASN A 227 15.64 8.92 2.33
N ARG A 228 16.72 8.40 1.73
CA ARG A 228 18.08 8.93 1.90
C ARG A 228 18.32 10.30 1.27
N THR A 229 17.49 10.71 0.32
CA THR A 229 17.64 11.97 -0.43
C THR A 229 16.78 13.09 0.12
N GLY A 230 15.83 12.78 1.02
CA GLY A 230 15.05 13.78 1.75
C GLY A 230 13.65 13.31 2.11
N TRP A 231 12.76 14.29 2.29
CA TRP A 231 11.34 14.05 2.46
C TRP A 231 10.71 13.63 1.13
N SER A 232 9.47 13.11 1.16
CA SER A 232 8.78 12.77 -0.09
C SER A 232 8.75 13.96 -1.04
N GLU A 233 8.74 13.68 -2.35
CA GLU A 233 8.83 14.69 -3.41
C GLU A 233 7.77 15.80 -3.27
N TRP A 234 6.65 15.50 -2.63
CA TRP A 234 5.52 16.41 -2.44
C TRP A 234 5.67 17.35 -1.22
N ASN A 235 6.48 16.97 -0.23
CA ASN A 235 6.74 17.74 0.99
C ASN A 235 8.10 18.47 0.98
N SER A 236 8.86 18.30 -0.11
CA SER A 236 9.96 19.18 -0.43
C SER A 236 9.38 20.47 -1.04
N ALA A 237 9.41 21.58 -0.30
CA ALA A 237 9.13 22.92 -0.85
C ALA A 237 9.85 23.08 -2.20
N PRO A 238 9.25 23.76 -3.20
CA PRO A 238 9.67 23.64 -4.59
C PRO A 238 11.14 24.02 -4.70
N ALA A 239 11.99 23.04 -4.98
CA ALA A 239 13.34 23.29 -5.42
C ALA A 239 13.22 23.98 -6.79
N THR A 240 13.21 25.32 -6.75
CA THR A 240 13.71 26.16 -7.83
C THR A 240 12.91 26.12 -9.15
N ILE A 241 11.64 26.53 -9.12
CA ILE A 241 11.02 27.21 -10.29
C ILE A 241 11.63 28.62 -10.40
N SER A 242 12.95 28.72 -10.56
CA SER A 242 13.63 29.96 -10.95
C SER A 242 14.80 29.72 -11.92
N LYS A 243 15.11 28.46 -12.24
CA LYS A 243 16.22 28.10 -13.14
C LYS A 243 15.82 27.72 -14.57
N LEU A 244 14.53 27.67 -14.91
CA LEU A 244 14.07 27.37 -16.28
C LEU A 244 13.54 28.58 -17.06
N LYS A 245 13.70 29.80 -16.54
CA LYS A 245 13.29 31.04 -17.23
C LYS A 245 14.45 31.88 -17.75
N LYS A 246 15.67 31.35 -17.79
CA LYS A 246 16.86 32.08 -18.26
C LYS A 246 17.46 31.56 -19.56
N ASP A 247 16.95 30.47 -20.13
CA ASP A 247 17.47 29.90 -21.39
C ASP A 247 16.37 29.61 -22.43
N MET A 248 15.35 30.47 -22.53
CA MET A 248 14.45 30.55 -23.69
C MET A 248 14.18 32.01 -24.05
#